data_AF-A0A934DB70-F1
#
_entry.id   AF-A0A934DB70-F1
#
_cell.length_a   1.000
_cell.length_b   1.000
_cell.length_c   1.000
_cell.angle_alpha   90.00
_cell.angle_beta   90.00
_cell.angle_gamma   90.00
#
_symmetry.space_group_name_H-M   'P 1'
#
loop_
_entity.id
_entity.type
_entity.pdbx_description
1 polymer ?
#
loop_
_entity_poly.entity_id
_entity_poly.type
_entity_poly.pdbx_seq_one_letter_code
_entity_poly.pdbx_strand_id
1 'polypeptide(L)'
;GQKISKSLGNVIDPFALVKKYGTDPIRYYLLREIPSYGDGDFSEKRFVELYNADLANGLGNLVARVAKLASQALGLRGSNDLYHCSENKKYRLALEEYRFNDGLAFIWEKVTEANKQIDEAQPWNLEGKELEHFLVKIINQILEIASLLQPFLPETAEKIQKQFAGPKIKSEKPLFPRIK
;
A
#
# COMPACT_ATOMS: atom_id res chain seq x y z
N GLY A 1 -3.69 -25.79 -9.26
CA GLY A 1 -3.36 -25.22 -10.56
C GLY A 1 -2.70 -26.25 -11.45
N GLN A 2 -1.83 -25.84 -12.37
CA GLN A 2 -1.03 -26.73 -13.21
C GLN A 2 0.46 -26.43 -12.96
N LYS A 3 1.30 -27.47 -12.99
CA LYS A 3 2.76 -27.31 -12.88
C LYS A 3 3.25 -26.40 -14.02
N ILE A 4 4.00 -25.35 -13.68
CA ILE A 4 4.66 -24.49 -14.65
C ILE A 4 5.76 -25.31 -15.34
N SER A 5 5.65 -25.51 -16.65
CA SER A 5 6.68 -26.24 -17.42
C SER A 5 6.72 -25.80 -18.88
N LYS A 6 7.93 -25.81 -19.44
CA LYS A 6 8.15 -25.54 -20.88
C LYS A 6 7.38 -26.52 -21.77
N SER A 7 7.29 -27.79 -21.37
CA SER A 7 6.61 -28.85 -22.12
C SER A 7 5.09 -28.66 -22.18
N LEU A 8 4.48 -28.06 -21.16
CA LEU A 8 3.05 -27.75 -21.14
C LEU A 8 2.72 -26.38 -21.78
N GLY A 9 3.74 -25.62 -22.19
CA GLY A 9 3.56 -24.28 -22.78
C GLY A 9 2.99 -23.23 -21.83
N ASN A 10 2.91 -23.51 -20.53
CA ASN A 10 2.30 -22.66 -19.50
C ASN A 10 3.33 -21.89 -18.66
N VAL A 11 4.49 -21.59 -19.25
CA VAL A 11 5.55 -20.82 -18.58
C VAL A 11 5.08 -19.39 -18.38
N ILE A 12 5.17 -18.91 -17.13
CA ILE A 12 4.89 -17.52 -16.79
C ILE A 12 6.21 -16.75 -16.85
N ASP A 13 6.28 -15.76 -17.73
CA ASP A 13 7.43 -14.86 -17.83
C ASP A 13 7.31 -13.71 -16.82
N PRO A 14 8.15 -13.66 -15.77
CA PRO A 14 8.10 -12.59 -14.78
C PRO A 14 8.43 -11.21 -15.37
N PHE A 15 9.25 -11.13 -16.42
CA PHE A 15 9.59 -9.85 -17.05
C PHE A 15 8.41 -9.28 -17.83
N ALA A 16 7.65 -10.15 -18.53
CA ALA A 16 6.43 -9.75 -19.20
C ALA A 16 5.38 -9.23 -18.20
N LEU A 17 5.22 -9.90 -17.06
CA LEU A 17 4.31 -9.47 -15.99
C LEU A 17 4.73 -8.12 -15.39
N VAL A 18 6.01 -7.96 -15.03
CA VAL A 18 6.53 -6.69 -14.48
C VAL A 18 6.39 -5.56 -15.50
N LYS A 19 6.65 -5.82 -16.80
CA LYS A 19 6.44 -4.82 -17.85
C LYS A 19 4.98 -4.41 -17.98
N LYS A 20 4.04 -5.34 -17.77
CA LYS A 20 2.60 -5.12 -17.90
C LYS A 20 2.00 -4.41 -16.69
N TYR A 21 2.42 -4.80 -15.48
CA TYR A 21 1.74 -4.41 -14.23
C TYR A 21 2.61 -3.62 -13.26
N GLY A 22 3.91 -3.53 -13.49
CA GLY A 22 4.87 -2.93 -12.57
C GLY A 22 5.44 -3.92 -11.56
N THR A 23 6.62 -3.59 -11.02
CA THR A 23 7.39 -4.45 -10.11
C THR A 23 6.66 -4.65 -8.79
N ASP A 24 6.27 -3.57 -8.12
CA ASP A 24 5.66 -3.63 -6.79
C ASP A 24 4.33 -4.40 -6.76
N PRO A 25 3.38 -4.20 -7.69
CA PRO A 25 2.17 -5.02 -7.73
C PRO A 25 2.45 -6.53 -7.81
N ILE A 26 3.42 -6.94 -8.63
CA ILE A 26 3.82 -8.35 -8.73
C ILE A 26 4.44 -8.84 -7.42
N ARG A 27 5.34 -8.05 -6.81
CA ARG A 27 5.91 -8.36 -5.49
C ARG A 27 4.82 -8.52 -4.44
N TYR A 28 3.84 -7.61 -4.41
CA TYR A 28 2.70 -7.68 -3.50
C TYR A 28 1.97 -9.01 -3.64
N TYR A 29 1.56 -9.37 -4.85
CA TYR A 29 0.82 -10.62 -5.09
C TYR A 29 1.61 -11.85 -4.65
N LEU A 30 2.88 -11.95 -5.04
CA LEU A 30 3.72 -13.10 -4.71
C LEU A 30 3.95 -13.23 -3.20
N LEU A 31 4.07 -12.12 -2.47
CA LEU A 31 4.32 -12.15 -1.03
C LEU A 31 3.02 -12.24 -0.20
N ARG A 32 1.88 -11.85 -0.77
CA ARG A 32 0.57 -11.83 -0.12
C ARG A 32 -0.22 -13.12 -0.29
N GLU A 33 -0.29 -13.61 -1.52
CA GLU A 33 -1.20 -14.70 -1.90
C GLU A 33 -0.52 -16.07 -1.82
N ILE A 34 0.79 -16.13 -2.04
CA ILE A 34 1.53 -17.39 -2.01
C ILE A 34 2.06 -17.64 -0.59
N PRO A 35 1.70 -18.78 0.04
CA PRO A 35 2.22 -19.14 1.36
C PRO A 35 3.74 -19.26 1.36
N SER A 36 4.39 -18.83 2.43
CA SER A 36 5.86 -18.86 2.52
C SER A 36 6.45 -20.26 2.66
N TYR A 37 5.68 -21.22 3.20
CA TYR A 37 6.12 -22.58 3.51
C TYR A 37 5.38 -23.67 2.73
N GLY A 38 4.66 -23.31 1.67
CA GLY A 38 3.88 -24.25 0.88
C GLY A 38 3.79 -23.85 -0.59
N ASP A 39 3.24 -24.75 -1.40
CA ASP A 39 3.00 -24.47 -2.80
C ASP A 39 1.85 -23.46 -2.95
N GLY A 40 2.02 -22.51 -3.89
CA GLY A 40 0.97 -21.58 -4.28
C GLY A 40 0.73 -21.62 -5.78
N ASP A 41 -0.50 -21.33 -6.17
CA ASP A 41 -0.88 -21.19 -7.56
C ASP A 41 -0.84 -19.72 -7.99
N PHE A 42 -0.20 -19.44 -9.11
CA PHE A 42 -0.34 -18.14 -9.76
C PHE A 42 -1.55 -18.12 -10.69
N SER A 43 -2.34 -17.06 -10.63
CA SER A 43 -3.43 -16.78 -11.56
C SER A 43 -3.46 -15.30 -11.88
N GLU A 44 -3.31 -14.94 -13.15
CA GLU A 44 -3.38 -13.53 -13.58
C GLU A 44 -4.76 -12.92 -13.29
N LYS A 45 -5.82 -13.72 -13.37
CA LYS A 45 -7.17 -13.29 -12.96
C LYS A 45 -7.20 -12.92 -11.48
N ARG A 46 -6.66 -13.80 -10.61
CA ARG A 46 -6.60 -13.56 -9.16
C ARG A 46 -5.71 -12.36 -8.84
N PHE A 47 -4.62 -12.21 -9.57
CA PHE A 47 -3.75 -11.04 -9.51
C PHE A 47 -4.52 -9.75 -9.77
N VAL A 48 -5.30 -9.67 -10.86
CA VAL A 48 -6.08 -8.47 -11.20
C VAL A 48 -7.15 -8.17 -10.14
N GLU A 49 -7.81 -9.20 -9.58
CA GLU A 49 -8.77 -9.05 -8.48
C GLU A 49 -8.11 -8.42 -7.24
N LEU A 50 -6.99 -8.99 -6.77
CA LEU A 50 -6.26 -8.47 -5.62
C LEU A 50 -5.66 -7.10 -5.87
N TYR A 51 -5.11 -6.87 -7.07
CA TYR A 51 -4.62 -5.55 -7.45
C TYR A 51 -5.72 -4.49 -7.30
N ASN A 52 -6.92 -4.76 -7.85
CA ASN A 52 -7.99 -3.79 -7.82
C ASN A 52 -8.56 -3.60 -6.41
N ALA A 53 -8.73 -4.69 -5.65
CA ALA A 53 -9.27 -4.64 -4.29
C ALA A 53 -8.29 -3.98 -3.30
N ASP A 54 -7.06 -4.49 -3.24
CA ASP A 54 -6.13 -4.16 -2.17
C ASP A 54 -5.28 -2.93 -2.52
N LEU A 55 -4.69 -2.92 -3.71
CA LEU A 55 -3.77 -1.85 -4.13
C LEU A 55 -4.54 -0.62 -4.61
N ALA A 56 -5.44 -0.77 -5.59
CA ALA A 56 -6.16 0.37 -6.16
C ALA A 56 -7.22 0.93 -5.20
N ASN A 57 -8.12 0.09 -4.69
CA ASN A 57 -9.23 0.53 -3.83
C ASN A 57 -8.86 0.69 -2.36
N GLY A 58 -7.84 -0.03 -1.87
CA GLY A 58 -7.31 0.11 -0.52
C GLY A 58 -6.29 1.23 -0.43
N LEU A 59 -5.00 0.89 -0.58
CA LEU A 59 -3.88 1.80 -0.34
C LEU A 59 -3.89 3.02 -1.28
N GLY A 60 -4.09 2.79 -2.57
CA GLY A 60 -4.09 3.84 -3.60
C GLY A 60 -5.19 4.87 -3.38
N ASN A 61 -6.41 4.42 -3.08
CA ASN A 61 -7.53 5.30 -2.75
C ASN A 61 -7.30 6.12 -1.48
N LEU A 62 -6.78 5.49 -0.42
CA LEU A 62 -6.43 6.15 0.83
C LEU A 62 -5.47 7.33 0.59
N VAL A 63 -4.34 7.04 -0.07
CA VAL A 63 -3.32 8.03 -0.40
C VAL A 63 -3.90 9.16 -1.26
N ALA A 64 -4.67 8.83 -2.29
CA ALA A 64 -5.24 9.83 -3.18
C ALA A 64 -6.24 10.76 -2.48
N ARG A 65 -7.14 10.21 -1.63
CA ARG A 65 -8.14 10.99 -0.87
C ARG A 65 -7.46 11.95 0.09
N VAL A 66 -6.50 11.46 0.87
CA VAL A 66 -5.80 12.27 1.87
C VAL A 66 -4.93 13.33 1.21
N ALA A 67 -4.18 12.98 0.15
CA ALA A 67 -3.39 13.95 -0.59
C ALA A 67 -4.26 15.06 -1.20
N LYS A 68 -5.46 14.74 -1.69
CA LYS A 68 -6.41 15.73 -2.20
C LYS A 68 -6.87 16.69 -1.11
N LEU A 69 -7.35 16.18 0.02
CA LEU A 69 -7.79 17.01 1.16
C LEU A 69 -6.63 17.86 1.72
N ALA A 70 -5.46 17.27 1.92
CA ALA A 70 -4.28 17.96 2.41
C ALA A 70 -3.77 19.05 1.45
N SER A 71 -3.91 18.85 0.14
CA SER A 71 -3.53 19.88 -0.84
C SER A 71 -4.40 21.14 -0.80
N GLN A 72 -5.61 21.03 -0.23
CA GLN A 72 -6.57 22.12 -0.05
C GLN A 72 -6.44 22.79 1.33
N ALA A 73 -5.93 22.07 2.33
CA ALA A 73 -5.66 22.60 3.67
C ALA A 73 -4.45 23.55 3.65
N LEU A 74 -4.65 24.83 3.98
CA LEU A 74 -3.59 25.83 4.04
C LEU A 74 -2.66 25.55 5.23
N GLY A 75 -1.35 25.48 4.99
CA GLY A 75 -0.33 25.41 6.05
C GLY A 75 0.06 24.00 6.51
N LEU A 76 -0.64 22.95 6.06
CA LEU A 76 -0.34 21.58 6.45
C LEU A 76 0.98 21.12 5.81
N ARG A 77 1.98 20.91 6.65
CA ARG A 77 3.30 20.40 6.25
C ARG A 77 3.32 18.89 6.41
N GLY A 78 4.05 18.24 5.51
CA GLY A 78 4.46 16.87 5.71
C GLY A 78 5.25 16.69 7.01
N SER A 79 5.14 15.51 7.62
CA SER A 79 6.03 15.14 8.72
C SER A 79 7.33 14.58 8.15
N ASN A 80 8.47 15.08 8.65
CA ASN A 80 9.80 14.52 8.38
C ASN A 80 10.23 13.52 9.46
N ASP A 81 9.34 13.20 10.41
CA ASP A 81 9.64 12.18 11.40
C ASP A 81 9.81 10.86 10.64
N LEU A 82 11.06 10.41 10.55
CA LEU A 82 11.41 9.09 10.06
C LEU A 82 10.71 8.11 11.01
N TYR A 83 9.54 7.63 10.61
CA TYR A 83 8.83 6.60 11.34
C TYR A 83 9.73 5.37 11.39
N HIS A 84 10.40 5.19 12.52
CA HIS A 84 11.16 3.99 12.79
C HIS A 84 10.20 2.81 12.74
N CYS A 85 10.61 1.81 11.95
CA CYS A 85 9.95 0.53 11.73
C CYS A 85 9.17 0.12 12.98
N SER A 86 7.84 -0.04 12.84
CA SER A 86 6.96 -0.14 14.01
C SER A 86 7.54 -1.17 14.98
N GLU A 87 7.62 -0.81 16.26
CA GLU A 87 7.94 -1.76 17.35
C GLU A 87 6.88 -2.87 17.50
N ASN A 88 5.92 -2.94 16.57
CA ASN A 88 4.88 -3.94 16.57
C ASN A 88 5.48 -5.35 16.45
N LYS A 89 5.39 -6.07 17.57
CA LYS A 89 5.88 -7.44 17.71
C LYS A 89 5.29 -8.39 16.66
N LYS A 90 4.03 -8.21 16.24
CA LYS A 90 3.40 -9.09 15.24
C LYS A 90 4.07 -8.95 13.88
N TYR A 91 4.26 -7.72 13.42
CA TYR A 91 4.94 -7.43 12.16
C TYR A 91 6.38 -7.95 12.17
N ARG A 92 7.13 -7.65 13.23
CA ARG A 92 8.51 -8.12 13.38
C ARG A 92 8.62 -9.64 13.33
N LEU A 93 7.80 -10.33 14.12
CA LEU A 93 7.81 -11.79 14.16
C LEU A 93 7.49 -12.40 12.79
N ALA A 94 6.55 -11.80 12.06
CA ALA A 94 6.23 -12.23 10.70
C ALA A 94 7.44 -12.12 9.77
N LEU A 95 8.26 -11.06 9.87
CA LEU A 95 9.49 -10.94 9.08
C LEU A 95 10.58 -11.91 9.54
N GLU A 96 10.80 -12.04 10.85
CA GLU A 96 11.80 -12.94 11.45
C GLU A 96 11.54 -14.40 11.07
N GLU A 97 10.27 -14.78 10.96
CA GLU A 97 9.85 -16.12 10.54
C GLU A 97 9.48 -16.21 9.05
N TYR A 98 9.87 -15.25 8.22
CA TYR A 98 9.61 -15.23 6.77
C TYR A 98 8.13 -15.37 6.37
N ARG A 99 7.18 -15.11 7.28
CA ARG A 99 5.73 -15.13 7.06
C ARG A 99 5.26 -13.81 6.44
N PHE A 100 5.72 -13.54 5.22
CA PHE A 100 5.49 -12.26 4.54
C PHE A 100 4.01 -11.95 4.30
N ASN A 101 3.20 -12.99 4.07
CA ASN A 101 1.75 -12.86 3.93
C ASN A 101 1.10 -12.30 5.21
N ASP A 102 1.58 -12.71 6.38
CA ASP A 102 1.12 -12.22 7.69
C ASP A 102 1.58 -10.76 7.92
N GLY A 103 2.82 -10.45 7.53
CA GLY A 103 3.35 -9.08 7.57
C GLY A 103 2.53 -8.11 6.71
N LEU A 104 2.22 -8.50 5.47
CA LEU A 104 1.34 -7.73 4.59
C LEU A 104 -0.11 -7.67 5.09
N ALA A 105 -0.60 -8.73 5.77
CA ALA A 105 -1.93 -8.72 6.41
C ALA A 105 -2.03 -7.59 7.43
N PHE A 106 -1.03 -7.52 8.32
CA PHE A 106 -0.96 -6.50 9.36
C PHE A 106 -0.90 -5.08 8.78
N ILE A 107 -0.15 -4.89 7.69
CA ILE A 107 -0.12 -3.59 7.00
C ILE A 107 -1.51 -3.26 6.43
N TRP A 108 -2.21 -4.23 5.85
CA TRP A 108 -3.55 -4.00 5.29
C TRP A 108 -4.63 -3.76 6.34
N GLU A 109 -4.48 -4.32 7.55
CA GLU A 109 -5.32 -3.95 8.69
C GLU A 109 -5.19 -2.45 8.98
N LYS A 110 -3.96 -1.91 8.99
CA LYS A 110 -3.71 -0.46 9.17
C LYS A 110 -4.31 0.37 8.03
N VAL A 111 -4.18 -0.08 6.77
CA VAL A 111 -4.80 0.59 5.61
C VAL A 111 -6.33 0.63 5.75
N THR A 112 -6.93 -0.48 6.18
CA THR A 112 -8.38 -0.60 6.36
C THR A 112 -8.86 0.32 7.48
N GLU A 113 -8.16 0.33 8.61
CA GLU A 113 -8.46 1.20 9.74
C GLU A 113 -8.35 2.69 9.37
N ALA A 114 -7.31 3.09 8.63
CA ALA A 114 -7.16 4.47 8.16
C ALA A 114 -8.29 4.88 7.19
N ASN A 115 -8.70 4.00 6.26
CA ASN A 115 -9.85 4.26 5.39
C ASN A 115 -11.14 4.43 6.22
N LYS A 116 -11.37 3.54 7.18
CA LYS A 116 -12.54 3.61 8.08
C LYS A 116 -12.58 4.92 8.86
N GLN A 117 -11.45 5.36 9.43
CA GLN A 117 -11.36 6.65 10.13
C GLN A 117 -11.74 7.84 9.25
N ILE A 118 -11.38 7.82 7.96
CA ILE A 118 -11.79 8.86 7.00
C ILE A 118 -13.29 8.81 6.74
N ASP A 119 -13.84 7.61 6.54
CA ASP A 119 -15.27 7.44 6.22
C ASP A 119 -16.16 7.85 7.41
N GLU A 120 -15.73 7.56 8.64
CA GLU A 120 -16.43 7.94 9.87
C GLU A 120 -16.28 9.43 10.20
N ALA A 121 -15.07 10.00 10.07
CA ALA A 121 -14.82 11.40 10.38
C ALA A 121 -15.37 12.37 9.34
N GLN A 122 -15.65 11.89 8.12
CA GLN A 122 -16.13 12.70 6.99
C GLN A 122 -15.37 14.03 6.85
N PRO A 123 -14.03 14.01 6.67
CA PRO A 123 -13.20 15.21 6.76
C PRO A 123 -13.54 16.32 5.74
N TRP A 124 -14.30 16.00 4.69
CA TRP A 124 -14.83 17.01 3.77
C TRP A 124 -15.87 17.95 4.39
N ASN A 125 -16.39 17.62 5.58
CA ASN A 125 -17.28 18.47 6.37
C ASN A 125 -16.54 19.22 7.49
N LEU A 126 -15.25 18.94 7.71
CA LEU A 126 -14.44 19.58 8.77
C LEU A 126 -13.74 20.83 8.21
N GLU A 127 -13.50 21.81 9.08
CA GLU A 127 -12.83 23.06 8.72
C GLU A 127 -11.77 23.47 9.74
N GLY A 128 -10.87 24.36 9.33
CA GLY A 128 -9.86 24.95 10.20
C GLY A 128 -8.98 23.91 10.92
N LYS A 129 -8.82 24.09 12.24
CA LYS A 129 -7.93 23.27 13.07
C LYS A 129 -8.40 21.82 13.22
N GLU A 130 -9.70 21.56 13.16
CA GLU A 130 -10.22 20.20 13.31
C GLU A 130 -9.81 19.34 12.10
N LEU A 131 -9.97 19.89 10.90
CA LEU A 131 -9.48 19.26 9.67
C LEU A 131 -7.96 19.07 9.70
N GLU A 132 -7.22 20.09 10.14
CA GLU A 132 -5.75 20.03 10.21
C GLU A 132 -5.28 18.92 11.15
N HIS A 133 -5.81 18.85 12.38
CA HIS A 133 -5.47 17.80 13.34
C HIS A 133 -5.81 16.40 12.82
N PHE A 134 -6.98 16.25 12.18
CA PHE A 134 -7.37 14.98 11.58
C PHE A 134 -6.42 14.56 10.46
N LEU A 135 -6.08 15.48 9.54
CA LEU A 135 -5.19 15.20 8.43
C LEU A 135 -3.77 14.86 8.92
N VAL A 136 -3.22 15.58 9.89
CA VAL A 136 -1.91 15.26 10.48
C VAL A 136 -1.91 13.83 11.04
N LYS A 137 -2.95 13.45 11.79
CA LYS A 137 -3.09 12.09 12.32
C LYS A 137 -3.08 11.03 11.21
N ILE A 138 -3.87 11.21 10.16
CA ILE A 138 -3.97 10.23 9.06
C ILE A 138 -2.69 10.19 8.21
N ILE A 139 -2.06 11.34 7.94
CA ILE A 139 -0.79 11.41 7.22
C ILE A 139 0.29 10.65 7.96
N ASN A 140 0.36 10.80 9.29
CA ASN A 140 1.27 10.04 10.14
C ASN A 140 1.05 8.52 10.04
N GLN A 141 -0.22 8.06 10.00
CA GLN A 141 -0.52 6.65 9.76
C GLN A 141 -0.08 6.18 8.35
N ILE A 142 -0.27 7.01 7.32
CA ILE A 142 0.17 6.71 5.96
C ILE A 142 1.69 6.62 5.87
N LEU A 143 2.43 7.50 6.55
CA LEU A 143 3.90 7.45 6.62
C LEU A 143 4.39 6.21 7.37
N GLU A 144 3.71 5.81 8.45
CA GLU A 144 3.97 4.53 9.13
C GLU A 144 3.75 3.34 8.19
N ILE A 145 2.62 3.30 7.46
CA ILE A 145 2.31 2.28 6.46
C ILE A 145 3.41 2.23 5.38
N ALA A 146 3.86 3.38 4.88
CA ALA A 146 4.93 3.44 3.89
C ALA A 146 6.26 2.89 4.43
N SER A 147 6.62 3.20 5.67
CA SER A 147 7.81 2.65 6.34
C SER A 147 7.72 1.12 6.45
N LEU A 148 6.57 0.58 6.87
CA LEU A 148 6.34 -0.87 6.95
C LEU A 148 6.32 -1.55 5.57
N LEU A 149 5.90 -0.85 4.53
CA LEU A 149 5.88 -1.39 3.17
C LEU A 149 7.26 -1.47 2.53
N GLN A 150 8.26 -0.73 3.01
CA GLN A 150 9.57 -0.63 2.37
C GLN A 150 10.23 -1.98 1.98
N PRO A 151 10.25 -3.03 2.82
CA PRO A 151 10.81 -4.33 2.42
C PRO A 151 9.96 -5.08 1.36
N PHE A 152 8.69 -4.73 1.21
CA PHE A 152 7.75 -5.39 0.29
C PHE A 152 7.58 -4.63 -1.02
N LEU A 153 7.28 -3.33 -0.96
CA LEU A 153 6.93 -2.44 -2.07
C LEU A 153 7.79 -1.16 -2.03
N PRO A 154 9.10 -1.25 -2.32
CA PRO A 154 10.04 -0.15 -2.09
C PRO A 154 9.72 1.10 -2.91
N GLU A 155 9.34 0.96 -4.18
CA GLU A 155 9.01 2.12 -5.03
C GLU A 155 7.73 2.82 -4.57
N THR A 156 6.75 2.04 -4.14
CA THR A 156 5.47 2.54 -3.62
C THR A 156 5.70 3.26 -2.29
N ALA A 157 6.45 2.65 -1.38
CA ALA A 157 6.82 3.25 -0.10
C ALA A 157 7.53 4.59 -0.30
N GLU A 158 8.51 4.65 -1.21
CA GLU A 158 9.25 5.87 -1.53
C GLU A 158 8.34 6.95 -2.13
N LYS A 159 7.44 6.59 -3.05
CA LYS A 159 6.46 7.54 -3.62
C LYS A 159 5.56 8.14 -2.55
N ILE A 160 5.02 7.31 -1.66
CA ILE A 160 4.18 7.78 -0.54
C ILE A 160 4.98 8.70 0.37
N GLN A 161 6.17 8.29 0.79
CA GLN A 161 7.05 9.11 1.64
C GLN A 161 7.32 10.46 0.98
N LYS A 162 7.74 10.51 -0.29
CA LYS A 162 7.99 11.77 -1.00
C LYS A 162 6.75 12.66 -1.11
N GLN A 163 5.58 12.07 -1.35
CA GLN A 163 4.33 12.82 -1.46
C GLN A 163 3.90 13.48 -0.14
N PHE A 164 4.20 12.83 0.99
CA PHE A 164 3.79 13.28 2.33
C PHE A 164 4.94 13.86 3.18
N ALA A 165 6.20 13.84 2.73
CA ALA A 165 7.37 14.39 3.42
C ALA A 165 7.82 15.77 2.87
N GLY A 166 6.91 16.50 2.22
CA GLY A 166 7.19 17.81 1.62
C GLY A 166 6.60 19.00 2.39
N PRO A 167 7.08 20.23 2.14
CA PRO A 167 6.51 21.45 2.74
C PRO A 167 5.08 21.72 2.26
N LYS A 168 4.66 21.11 1.16
CA LYS A 168 3.30 21.14 0.64
C LYS A 168 2.95 19.79 0.03
N ILE A 169 1.87 19.18 0.49
CA ILE A 169 1.35 17.93 -0.06
C ILE A 169 0.60 18.24 -1.36
N LYS A 170 0.91 17.48 -2.41
CA LYS A 170 0.27 17.62 -3.72
C LYS A 170 -0.56 16.38 -4.04
N SER A 171 -1.70 16.60 -4.68
CA SER A 171 -2.44 15.52 -5.31
C SER A 171 -1.71 15.10 -6.59
N GLU A 172 -1.32 13.83 -6.67
CA GLU A 172 -0.62 13.24 -7.81
C GLU A 172 -1.53 12.23 -8.55
N LYS A 173 -1.01 11.63 -9.62
CA LYS A 173 -1.69 10.52 -10.29
C LYS A 173 -1.90 9.36 -9.30
N PRO A 174 -2.98 8.57 -9.45
CA PRO A 174 -3.19 7.40 -8.60
C PRO A 174 -1.99 6.47 -8.60
N LEU A 175 -1.56 6.01 -7.41
CA LEU A 175 -0.45 5.06 -7.26
C LEU A 175 -0.70 3.78 -8.07
N PHE A 176 -1.95 3.31 -8.06
CA PHE A 176 -2.39 2.08 -8.69
C PHE A 176 -3.65 2.36 -9.53
N PRO A 177 -3.50 2.70 -10.82
CA PRO A 177 -4.63 2.83 -11.73
C PRO A 177 -5.36 1.49 -11.85
N ARG A 178 -6.70 1.48 -11.76
CA ARG A 178 -7.49 0.25 -11.88
C ARG A 178 -7.21 -0.46 -13.21
N ILE A 179 -7.06 -1.77 -13.15
CA ILE A 179 -6.95 -2.64 -14.32
C ILE A 179 -8.38 -3.00 -14.74
N LYS A 180 -8.69 -2.81 -16.03
CA LYS A 180 -9.97 -3.16 -16.63
C LYS A 180 -10.02 -4.61 -17.07
#